data_AF-A0A7W8WJS3-F1
#
_entry.id   AF-A0A7W8WJS3-F1
#
_cell.length_a   1.000
_cell.length_b   1.000
_cell.length_c   1.000
_cell.angle_alpha   90.00
_cell.angle_beta   90.00
_cell.angle_gamma   90.00
#
_symmetry.space_group_name_H-M   'P 1'
#
loop_
_entity.id
_entity.type
_entity.pdbx_description
1 polymer ?
#
loop_
_entity_poly.entity_id
_entity_poly.type
_entity_poly.pdbx_seq_one_letter_code
_entity_poly.pdbx_strand_id
1 'polypeptide(L)'
;MAAEVRKFDEAIDYLRQLEKRERQSARPSQNLLLNIDLARCDITVRSADAPDLSGYDAILSGTTLDGENSARVVRAALAAACSFTPERVAELCDGLLNALKSTEYGFPIDASALFNEPYPVSGQEGDDYAHTWPFGNLFPPSRYSSRNYTRPRDRVPPRRFRRVKN
;
A
#
# COMPACT_ATOMS: atom_id res chain seq x y z
N MET A 1 15.77 -8.80 -21.04
CA MET A 1 17.04 -8.05 -20.88
C MET A 1 17.33 -7.04 -21.99
N ALA A 2 18.01 -7.31 -23.12
CA ALA A 2 18.38 -6.24 -24.07
C ALA A 2 17.20 -5.47 -24.70
N ALA A 3 16.08 -6.14 -24.94
CA ALA A 3 14.85 -5.51 -25.45
C ALA A 3 14.08 -4.71 -24.38
N GLU A 4 14.28 -5.00 -23.09
CA GLU A 4 13.66 -4.25 -21.98
C GLU A 4 14.50 -3.04 -21.60
N VAL A 5 15.83 -3.18 -21.59
CA VAL A 5 16.77 -2.05 -21.41
C VAL A 5 16.52 -0.98 -22.47
N ARG A 6 16.36 -1.37 -23.75
CA ARG A 6 16.01 -0.42 -24.82
C ARG A 6 14.66 0.29 -24.61
N LYS A 7 13.68 -0.38 -23.99
CA LYS A 7 12.37 0.23 -23.66
C LYS A 7 12.49 1.23 -22.51
N PHE A 8 13.33 0.94 -21.52
CA PHE A 8 13.60 1.85 -20.41
C PHE A 8 14.34 3.11 -20.88
N ASP A 9 15.32 2.97 -21.76
CA ASP A 9 16.04 4.11 -22.34
C ASP A 9 15.10 5.04 -23.12
N GLU A 10 14.24 4.45 -23.96
CA GLU A 10 13.23 5.20 -24.72
C GLU A 10 12.20 5.90 -23.81
N ALA A 11 11.74 5.21 -22.76
CA ALA A 11 10.85 5.80 -21.78
C ALA A 11 11.49 6.99 -21.04
N ILE A 12 12.77 6.89 -20.65
CA ILE A 12 13.50 8.00 -20.03
C ILE A 12 13.59 9.19 -20.98
N ASP A 13 13.85 8.96 -22.27
CA ASP A 13 13.89 10.05 -23.25
C ASP A 13 12.53 10.75 -23.40
N TYR A 14 11.44 9.98 -23.48
CA TYR A 14 10.09 10.56 -23.49
C TYR A 14 9.77 11.35 -22.21
N LEU A 15 10.18 10.86 -21.04
CA LEU A 15 10.01 11.58 -19.78
C LEU A 15 10.81 12.89 -19.76
N ARG A 16 12.03 12.93 -20.32
CA ARG A 16 12.82 14.16 -20.50
C ARG A 16 12.15 15.15 -21.44
N GLN A 17 11.62 14.68 -22.56
CA GLN A 17 10.89 15.53 -23.50
C GLN A 17 9.62 16.12 -22.86
N LEU A 18 8.88 15.30 -22.11
CA LEU A 18 7.67 15.72 -21.41
C LEU A 18 7.98 16.77 -20.34
N GLU A 19 9.01 16.55 -19.53
CA GLU A 19 9.46 17.52 -18.52
C GLU A 19 9.84 18.86 -19.15
N LYS A 20 10.62 18.81 -20.24
CA LYS A 20 11.03 20.02 -20.97
C LYS A 20 9.82 20.83 -21.44
N ARG A 21 8.81 20.16 -22.01
CA ARG A 21 7.58 20.82 -22.46
C ARG A 21 6.79 21.39 -21.29
N GLU A 22 6.67 20.65 -20.19
CA GLU A 22 5.92 21.09 -19.02
C GLU A 22 6.56 22.31 -18.35
N ARG A 23 7.89 22.34 -18.23
CA ARG A 23 8.63 23.50 -17.71
C ARG A 23 8.53 24.73 -18.61
N GLN A 24 8.24 24.55 -19.90
CA GLN A 24 8.02 25.62 -20.86
C GLN A 24 6.56 26.08 -20.93
N SER A 25 5.64 25.40 -20.25
CA SER A 25 4.23 25.78 -20.15
C SER A 25 4.07 27.10 -19.40
N ALA A 26 3.02 27.85 -19.74
CA ALA A 26 2.65 29.07 -19.03
C ALA A 26 2.30 28.82 -17.55
N ARG A 27 1.86 27.58 -17.22
CA ARG A 27 1.55 27.15 -15.86
C ARG A 27 2.02 25.71 -15.65
N PRO A 28 3.28 25.51 -15.22
CA PRO A 28 3.80 24.18 -14.93
C PRO A 28 3.04 23.53 -13.77
N SER A 29 2.59 22.30 -13.98
CA SER A 29 1.94 21.44 -13.01
C SER A 29 3.00 20.73 -12.16
N GLN A 30 3.07 21.12 -10.89
CA GLN A 30 3.94 20.45 -9.91
C GLN A 30 3.60 18.97 -9.77
N ASN A 31 2.31 18.60 -9.89
CA ASN A 31 1.88 17.21 -9.84
C ASN A 31 2.39 16.40 -11.05
N LEU A 32 2.40 16.98 -12.25
CA LEU A 32 2.95 16.31 -13.42
C LEU A 32 4.47 16.14 -13.31
N LEU A 33 5.18 17.17 -12.84
CA LEU A 33 6.63 17.10 -12.61
C LEU A 33 6.96 16.02 -11.57
N LEU A 34 6.21 15.95 -10.47
CA LEU A 34 6.36 14.89 -9.47
C LEU A 34 6.13 13.48 -10.06
N ASN A 35 5.11 13.32 -10.91
CA ASN A 35 4.85 12.04 -11.59
C ASN A 35 6.00 11.64 -12.52
N ILE A 36 6.62 12.61 -13.19
CA ILE A 36 7.79 12.37 -14.04
C ILE A 36 8.97 11.87 -13.20
N ASP A 37 9.23 12.50 -12.05
CA ASP A 37 10.33 12.09 -11.16
C ASP A 37 10.07 10.71 -10.53
N LEU A 38 8.84 10.42 -10.11
CA LEU A 38 8.45 9.10 -9.62
C LEU A 38 8.63 8.01 -10.68
N ALA A 39 8.24 8.28 -11.93
CA ALA A 39 8.39 7.34 -13.03
C ALA A 39 9.87 7.07 -13.34
N ARG A 40 10.73 8.10 -13.26
CA ARG A 40 12.18 7.92 -13.39
C ARG A 40 12.74 7.02 -12.30
N CYS A 41 12.34 7.24 -11.05
CA CYS A 41 12.77 6.39 -9.93
C CYS A 41 12.37 4.93 -10.14
N ASP A 42 11.13 4.66 -10.56
CA ASP A 42 10.67 3.28 -10.84
C ASP A 42 11.50 2.63 -11.96
N ILE A 43 11.76 3.35 -13.05
CA ILE A 43 12.61 2.85 -14.14
C ILE A 43 14.03 2.58 -13.65
N THR A 44 14.61 3.46 -12.85
CA THR A 44 15.97 3.27 -12.31
C THR A 44 16.06 2.03 -11.43
N VAL A 45 15.10 1.83 -10.51
CA VAL A 45 15.05 0.64 -9.65
C VAL A 45 14.95 -0.64 -10.48
N ARG A 46 14.13 -0.62 -11.55
CA ARG A 46 13.83 -1.81 -12.36
C ARG A 46 14.84 -2.11 -13.45
N SER A 47 15.63 -1.12 -13.85
CA SER A 47 16.65 -1.26 -14.90
C SER A 47 18.05 -1.51 -14.35
N ALA A 48 18.31 -1.17 -13.09
CA ALA A 48 19.60 -1.38 -12.45
C ALA A 48 19.86 -2.84 -12.06
N ASP A 49 21.10 -3.29 -12.23
CA ASP A 49 21.57 -4.59 -11.71
C ASP A 49 21.53 -4.64 -10.18
N ALA A 50 21.69 -3.47 -9.54
CA ALA A 50 21.52 -3.26 -8.11
C ALA A 50 20.45 -2.17 -7.89
N PRO A 51 19.26 -2.52 -7.39
CA PRO A 51 18.16 -1.57 -7.22
C PRO A 51 18.52 -0.51 -6.18
N ASP A 52 18.43 0.77 -6.57
CA ASP A 52 18.72 1.91 -5.71
C ASP A 52 17.48 2.78 -5.52
N LEU A 53 17.13 3.03 -4.26
CA LEU A 53 15.99 3.85 -3.85
C LEU A 53 16.38 5.32 -3.57
N SER A 54 17.65 5.71 -3.74
CA SER A 54 18.14 7.06 -3.48
C SER A 54 17.38 8.16 -4.22
N GLY A 55 16.83 7.85 -5.40
CA GLY A 55 15.95 8.77 -6.14
C GLY A 55 14.70 9.15 -5.37
N TYR A 56 14.07 8.20 -4.67
CA TYR A 56 12.93 8.49 -3.79
C TYR A 56 13.35 9.32 -2.58
N ASP A 57 14.51 9.02 -1.98
CA ASP A 57 15.06 9.78 -0.86
C ASP A 57 15.38 11.24 -1.25
N ALA A 58 15.87 11.45 -2.47
CA ALA A 58 16.11 12.77 -3.04
C ALA A 58 14.79 13.56 -3.24
N ILE A 59 13.71 12.90 -3.67
CA ILE A 59 12.39 13.55 -3.77
C ILE A 59 11.86 13.92 -2.38
N LEU A 60 11.97 13.02 -1.40
CA LEU A 60 11.50 13.25 -0.03
C LEU A 60 12.27 14.36 0.70
N SER A 61 13.54 14.56 0.35
CA SER A 61 14.40 15.60 0.93
C SER A 61 14.40 16.92 0.15
N GLY A 62 14.05 16.89 -1.14
CA GLY A 62 14.32 17.97 -2.10
C GLY A 62 13.28 19.09 -2.18
N THR A 63 12.10 18.95 -1.59
CA THR A 63 11.03 19.96 -1.63
C THR A 63 10.15 19.86 -0.38
N THR A 64 9.55 20.96 0.07
CA THR A 64 8.44 20.92 1.04
C THR A 64 7.21 20.35 0.34
N LEU A 65 7.16 19.03 0.21
CA LEU A 65 5.97 18.30 -0.22
C LEU A 65 4.89 18.47 0.85
N ASP A 66 3.64 18.67 0.41
CA ASP A 66 2.51 18.49 1.31
C ASP A 66 2.39 17.02 1.76
N GLY A 67 1.59 16.77 2.80
CA GLY A 67 1.43 15.41 3.34
C GLY A 67 0.93 14.41 2.31
N GLU A 68 0.09 14.83 1.36
CA GLU A 68 -0.47 13.94 0.33
C GLU A 68 0.60 13.49 -0.66
N ASN A 69 1.39 14.43 -1.20
CA ASN A 69 2.46 14.12 -2.13
C ASN A 69 3.59 13.37 -1.43
N SER A 70 3.90 13.71 -0.17
CA SER A 70 4.85 12.94 0.65
C SER A 70 4.39 11.49 0.80
N ALA A 71 3.14 11.26 1.20
CA ALA A 71 2.57 9.91 1.32
C ALA A 71 2.60 9.15 -0.02
N ARG A 72 2.37 9.86 -1.14
CA ARG A 72 2.44 9.27 -2.49
C ARG A 72 3.85 8.80 -2.84
N VAL A 73 4.86 9.60 -2.54
CA VAL A 73 6.28 9.25 -2.77
C VAL A 73 6.69 8.09 -1.88
N VAL A 74 6.34 8.11 -0.59
CA VAL A 74 6.69 7.01 0.32
C VAL A 74 5.99 5.70 -0.08
N ARG A 75 4.73 5.73 -0.55
CA ARG A 75 4.04 4.54 -1.08
C ARG A 75 4.77 3.94 -2.28
N ALA A 76 5.24 4.79 -3.20
CA ALA A 76 6.00 4.32 -4.37
C ALA A 76 7.34 3.69 -3.93
N ALA A 77 8.06 4.35 -3.02
CA ALA A 77 9.29 3.82 -2.45
C ALA A 77 9.06 2.48 -1.73
N LEU A 78 7.97 2.34 -0.97
CA LEU A 78 7.59 1.12 -0.26
C LEU A 78 7.30 -0.04 -1.23
N ALA A 79 6.56 0.24 -2.31
CA ALA A 79 6.26 -0.77 -3.33
C ALA A 79 7.54 -1.33 -3.97
N ALA A 80 8.50 -0.44 -4.27
CA ALA A 80 9.81 -0.81 -4.75
C ALA A 80 10.62 -1.59 -3.68
N ALA A 81 10.66 -1.11 -2.44
CA ALA A 81 11.38 -1.75 -1.33
C ALA A 81 10.88 -3.19 -1.07
N CYS A 82 9.57 -3.41 -1.09
CA CYS A 82 8.97 -4.74 -0.93
C CYS A 82 9.46 -5.75 -1.98
N SER A 83 9.84 -5.27 -3.18
CA SER A 83 10.29 -6.14 -4.27
C SER A 83 11.81 -6.31 -4.30
N PHE A 84 12.56 -5.29 -3.88
CA PHE A 84 13.98 -5.17 -4.21
C PHE A 84 14.91 -4.95 -3.01
N THR A 85 14.44 -4.32 -1.94
CA THR A 85 15.24 -3.93 -0.75
C THR A 85 14.40 -4.06 0.53
N PRO A 86 14.04 -5.30 0.93
CA PRO A 86 13.11 -5.56 2.02
C PRO A 86 13.58 -5.00 3.38
N GLU A 87 14.88 -4.82 3.57
CA GLU A 87 15.48 -4.21 4.75
C GLU A 87 15.04 -2.75 4.99
N ARG A 88 14.65 -2.02 3.93
CA ARG A 88 14.18 -0.63 4.03
C ARG A 88 12.68 -0.50 4.31
N VAL A 89 11.93 -1.60 4.26
CA VAL A 89 10.46 -1.57 4.42
C VAL A 89 10.04 -0.99 5.77
N ALA A 90 10.73 -1.35 6.86
CA ALA A 90 10.39 -0.85 8.20
C ALA A 90 10.54 0.67 8.29
N GLU A 91 11.67 1.21 7.81
CA GLU A 91 11.95 2.64 7.78
C GLU A 91 10.91 3.42 6.94
N LEU A 92 10.58 2.89 5.76
CA LEU A 92 9.61 3.51 4.85
C LEU A 92 8.17 3.44 5.39
N CYS A 93 7.81 2.38 6.12
CA CYS A 93 6.53 2.28 6.81
C CYS A 93 6.37 3.39 7.85
N ASP A 94 7.40 3.64 8.67
CA ASP A 94 7.38 4.73 9.64
C ASP A 94 7.25 6.10 8.96
N GLY A 95 7.98 6.30 7.85
CA GLY A 95 7.86 7.48 7.00
C GLY A 95 6.43 7.68 6.48
N LEU A 96 5.78 6.61 6.04
CA LEU A 96 4.42 6.66 5.51
C LEU A 96 3.40 7.03 6.59
N LEU A 97 3.51 6.42 7.77
CA LEU A 97 2.64 6.74 8.90
C LEU A 97 2.78 8.20 9.31
N ASN A 98 4.00 8.74 9.30
CA ASN A 98 4.24 10.15 9.59
C ASN A 98 3.65 11.08 8.52
N ALA A 99 3.77 10.73 7.24
CA ALA A 99 3.17 11.49 6.14
C ALA A 99 1.63 11.46 6.17
N LEU A 100 1.03 10.33 6.56
CA LEU A 100 -0.43 10.22 6.69
C LEU A 100 -0.97 10.98 7.92
N LYS A 101 -0.18 11.12 8.98
CA LYS A 101 -0.55 11.94 10.14
C LYS A 101 -0.55 13.43 9.82
N SER A 102 0.23 13.88 8.83
CA SER A 102 0.33 15.29 8.45
C SER A 102 -0.73 15.74 7.44
N THR A 103 -1.50 14.82 6.84
CA THR A 103 -2.64 15.18 5.99
C THR A 103 -3.87 15.57 6.82
N GLU A 104 -4.50 16.71 6.52
CA GLU A 104 -5.70 17.23 7.22
C GLU A 104 -6.89 16.25 7.23
N TYR A 105 -6.96 15.35 6.24
CA TYR A 105 -7.76 14.13 6.31
C TYR A 105 -7.04 13.13 7.21
N GLY A 106 -7.10 13.37 8.51
CA GLY A 106 -6.64 12.42 9.50
C GLY A 106 -7.28 11.07 9.20
N PHE A 107 -6.48 10.13 8.73
CA PHE A 107 -6.73 8.73 8.97
C PHE A 107 -6.30 8.55 10.43
N PRO A 108 -7.21 8.58 11.42
CA PRO A 108 -6.85 8.04 12.72
C PRO A 108 -6.59 6.56 12.45
N ILE A 109 -5.33 6.22 12.21
CA ILE A 109 -4.85 4.85 12.39
C ILE A 109 -4.79 4.67 13.91
N ASP A 110 -5.98 4.68 14.51
CA ASP A 110 -6.16 4.26 15.88
C ASP A 110 -6.08 2.74 15.90
N ALA A 111 -5.68 2.18 17.03
CA ALA A 111 -5.56 0.74 17.20
C ALA A 111 -6.92 0.03 16.96
N SER A 112 -8.03 0.76 17.13
CA SER A 112 -9.39 0.36 16.78
C SER A 112 -9.62 0.21 15.27
N ALA A 113 -8.90 0.92 14.40
CA ALA A 113 -9.01 0.78 12.94
C ALA A 113 -8.34 -0.51 12.42
N LEU A 114 -7.52 -1.17 13.24
CA LEU A 114 -6.94 -2.48 12.95
C LEU A 114 -7.84 -3.64 13.40
N PHE A 115 -8.93 -3.34 14.09
CA PHE A 115 -9.93 -4.32 14.49
C PHE A 115 -10.70 -4.79 13.27
N ASN A 116 -10.78 -6.11 13.10
CA ASN A 116 -11.47 -6.72 11.98
C ASN A 116 -12.92 -7.07 12.35
N GLU A 117 -13.67 -6.08 12.85
CA GLU A 117 -15.04 -6.29 13.29
C GLU A 117 -15.94 -6.67 12.09
N PRO A 118 -16.85 -7.64 12.28
CA PRO A 118 -17.84 -7.96 11.26
C PRO A 118 -18.79 -6.78 11.07
N TYR A 119 -18.92 -6.29 9.84
CA TYR A 119 -19.92 -5.29 9.46
C TYR A 119 -21.01 -5.94 8.59
N PRO A 120 -22.28 -5.56 8.75
CA PRO A 120 -23.37 -6.14 8.00
C PRO A 120 -23.24 -5.77 6.51
N VAL A 121 -23.50 -6.73 5.64
CA VAL A 121 -23.57 -6.55 4.19
C VAL A 121 -24.94 -6.99 3.72
N SER A 122 -25.49 -6.26 2.74
CA SER A 122 -26.77 -6.63 2.16
C SER A 122 -26.61 -7.89 1.30
N GLY A 123 -26.90 -9.05 1.89
CA GLY A 123 -26.93 -10.36 1.26
C GLY A 123 -28.35 -10.88 1.03
N GLN A 124 -28.47 -11.90 0.17
CA GLN A 124 -29.76 -12.56 -0.12
C GLN A 124 -30.30 -13.34 1.09
N GLU A 125 -29.42 -13.66 2.05
CA GLU A 125 -29.72 -14.22 3.35
C GLU A 125 -29.32 -13.15 4.39
N GLY A 126 -30.28 -12.64 5.17
CA GLY A 126 -30.15 -11.42 5.99
C GLY A 126 -29.13 -11.43 7.14
N ASP A 127 -28.19 -12.38 7.15
CA ASP A 127 -27.13 -12.56 8.14
C ASP A 127 -25.73 -12.57 7.51
N ASP A 128 -25.55 -11.92 6.36
CA ASP A 128 -24.23 -11.78 5.74
C ASP A 128 -23.43 -10.64 6.40
N TYR A 129 -22.31 -11.00 7.03
CA TYR A 129 -21.35 -10.06 7.59
C TYR A 129 -20.03 -10.16 6.82
N ALA A 130 -19.44 -9.03 6.49
CA ALA A 130 -18.10 -8.96 5.93
C ALA A 130 -17.11 -8.44 6.97
N HIS A 131 -15.85 -8.75 6.69
CA HIS A 131 -14.72 -8.32 7.47
C HIS A 131 -13.90 -7.36 6.61
N THR A 132 -13.34 -6.32 7.21
CA THR A 132 -12.48 -5.35 6.54
C THR A 132 -11.22 -6.02 5.97
N TRP A 133 -10.76 -7.10 6.61
CA TRP A 133 -9.58 -7.87 6.20
C TRP A 133 -9.88 -9.37 6.10
N PRO A 134 -9.24 -10.11 5.18
CA PRO A 134 -9.45 -11.56 5.04
C PRO A 134 -8.82 -12.39 6.18
N PHE A 135 -7.92 -11.80 6.97
CA PHE A 135 -7.24 -12.46 8.10
C PHE A 135 -7.67 -11.82 9.43
N GLY A 136 -7.71 -12.62 10.49
CA GLY A 136 -8.06 -12.17 11.84
C GLY A 136 -7.14 -11.06 12.37
N ASN A 137 -7.54 -10.45 13.48
CA ASN A 137 -6.94 -9.27 14.12
C ASN A 137 -5.46 -9.01 13.75
N LEU A 138 -5.16 -7.87 13.14
CA LEU A 138 -3.83 -7.53 12.63
C LEU A 138 -2.85 -7.09 13.74
N PHE A 139 -3.26 -7.12 15.00
CA PHE A 139 -2.33 -6.89 16.10
C PHE A 139 -1.25 -7.96 16.11
N PRO A 140 0.03 -7.58 16.35
CA PRO A 140 1.06 -8.58 16.63
C PRO A 140 0.57 -9.46 17.77
N PRO A 141 0.76 -10.80 17.69
CA PRO A 141 0.33 -11.69 18.75
C PRO A 141 1.00 -11.20 20.04
N SER A 142 0.19 -10.60 20.92
CA SER A 142 0.68 -10.18 22.22
C SER A 142 1.24 -11.43 22.90
N ARG A 143 2.30 -11.27 23.69
CA ARG A 143 2.86 -12.34 24.52
C ARG A 143 1.88 -12.70 25.66
N TYR A 144 0.67 -13.11 25.31
CA TYR A 144 -0.33 -13.66 26.21
C TYR A 144 -0.85 -14.96 25.61
N SER A 145 -0.26 -16.04 26.12
CA SER A 145 -0.85 -17.35 26.32
C SER A 145 -1.51 -18.01 25.11
N SER A 146 -0.79 -18.99 24.56
CA SER A 146 -1.35 -20.16 23.88
C SER A 146 -2.43 -20.84 24.73
N ARG A 147 -3.67 -20.35 24.69
CA ARG A 147 -4.85 -21.12 25.05
C ARG A 147 -6.00 -20.76 24.11
N ASN A 148 -6.30 -21.74 23.24
CA ASN A 148 -7.54 -21.89 22.49
C ASN A 148 -7.65 -21.15 21.15
N TYR A 149 -6.77 -21.47 20.19
CA TYR A 149 -7.18 -21.48 18.78
C TYR A 149 -7.69 -22.89 18.42
N THR A 150 -8.95 -23.15 18.72
CA THR A 150 -9.65 -24.28 18.12
C THR A 150 -9.97 -23.88 16.68
N ARG A 151 -9.39 -24.58 15.69
CA ARG A 151 -9.74 -24.44 14.27
C ARG A 151 -11.26 -24.43 14.09
N PRO A 152 -11.84 -23.61 13.20
CA PRO A 152 -13.21 -23.83 12.77
C PRO A 152 -13.23 -25.16 12.02
N ARG A 153 -13.76 -26.21 12.67
CA ARG A 153 -14.23 -27.39 11.97
C ARG A 153 -15.50 -26.97 11.24
N ASP A 154 -15.54 -27.19 9.93
CA ASP A 154 -16.77 -27.43 9.20
C ASP A 154 -17.67 -28.35 10.04
N ARG A 155 -18.71 -27.77 10.62
CA ARG A 155 -19.81 -28.52 11.23
C ARG A 155 -21.10 -27.98 10.65
N VAL A 156 -21.47 -28.59 9.53
CA VAL A 156 -22.87 -28.80 9.13
C VAL A 156 -23.65 -29.24 10.39
N PRO A 157 -24.71 -28.55 10.81
CA PRO A 157 -25.55 -29.05 11.90
C PRO A 157 -26.36 -30.27 11.42
N PRO A 158 -26.43 -31.37 12.19
CA PRO A 158 -27.22 -32.51 11.82
C PRO A 158 -28.72 -32.22 12.00
N ARG A 159 -29.50 -32.53 10.95
CA ARG A 159 -30.97 -32.60 10.97
C ARG A 159 -31.44 -33.39 12.19
N ARG A 160 -32.20 -32.75 13.09
CA ARG A 160 -32.99 -33.48 14.10
C ARG A 160 -34.44 -33.60 13.63
N PHE A 161 -34.77 -34.80 13.16
CA PHE A 161 -36.14 -35.28 13.07
C PHE A 161 -36.79 -35.23 14.46
N ARG A 162 -37.88 -34.47 14.62
CA ARG A 162 -38.80 -34.67 15.76
C ARG A 162 -39.70 -35.86 15.44
N ARG A 163 -39.47 -36.98 16.14
CA ARG A 163 -40.51 -37.99 16.39
C ARG A 163 -41.59 -37.35 17.26
N VAL A 164 -42.82 -37.31 16.77
CA VAL A 164 -44.01 -37.15 17.60
C VAL A 164 -44.59 -38.56 17.79
N LYS A 165 -44.66 -39.01 19.05
CA LYS A 165 -45.44 -40.17 19.48
C LYS A 165 -46.25 -39.75 20.72
N ASN A 166 -47.52 -39.45 20.51
CA ASN A 166 -48.69 -40.18 20.98
C ASN A 166 -49.92 -39.31 20.72
#